data_AF-A0A1W1IHY8-F1
#
_entry.id   AF-A0A1W1IHY8-F1
#
_cell.length_a   1.000
_cell.length_b   1.000
_cell.length_c   1.000
_cell.angle_alpha   90.00
_cell.angle_beta   90.00
_cell.angle_gamma   90.00
#
_symmetry.space_group_name_H-M   'P 1'
#
loop_
_entity.id
_entity.type
_entity.pdbx_description
1 polymer ?
#
loop_
_entity_poly.entity_id
_entity_poly.type
_entity_poly.pdbx_seq_one_letter_code
_entity_poly.pdbx_strand_id
1 'polypeptide(L)'
;MIFPTFLSYILSFIYVGIYWNNHHHLLHTLQKVTGPVLWANHHLLFWLSLVPFASGWMGANHSATVPAALYGIVLLMASIAYNVLQKLIINTEQGSSTLKQAIGNDTKGKISMLAYMIAAGLAIIQPWIAQALYVILALLWLIPDRRIERMLYSTEKDERS
;
A
#
# COMPACT_ATOMS: atom_id res chain seq x y z
N MET A 1 -16.94 -22.81 8.35
CA MET A 1 -16.55 -21.65 9.19
C MET A 1 -15.11 -21.16 8.95
N ILE A 2 -14.23 -21.91 8.26
CA ILE A 2 -12.82 -21.52 8.02
C ILE A 2 -12.61 -20.76 6.68
N PHE A 3 -13.52 -20.97 5.72
CA PHE A 3 -13.42 -20.40 4.38
C PHE A 3 -13.40 -18.86 4.34
N PRO A 4 -14.23 -18.13 5.12
CA PRO A 4 -14.18 -16.65 5.15
C PRO A 4 -12.85 -16.13 5.70
N THR A 5 -12.37 -16.71 6.81
CA THR A 5 -11.09 -16.34 7.43
C THR A 5 -9.90 -16.62 6.53
N PHE A 6 -9.93 -17.75 5.80
CA PHE A 6 -8.90 -18.09 4.82
C PHE A 6 -8.86 -17.09 3.65
N LEU A 7 -10.02 -16.66 3.16
CA LEU A 7 -10.09 -15.64 2.11
C LEU A 7 -9.56 -14.28 2.58
N SER A 8 -9.88 -13.87 3.82
CA SER A 8 -9.33 -12.64 4.42
C SER A 8 -7.80 -12.70 4.60
N TYR A 9 -7.26 -13.88 4.89
CA TYR A 9 -5.81 -14.11 4.92
C TYR A 9 -5.19 -13.95 3.53
N ILE A 10 -5.74 -14.58 2.49
CA ILE A 10 -5.26 -14.42 1.11
C ILE A 10 -5.28 -12.94 0.70
N LEU A 11 -6.37 -12.23 0.97
CA LEU A 11 -6.49 -10.80 0.68
C LEU A 11 -5.37 -9.99 1.37
N SER A 12 -5.05 -10.32 2.61
CA SER A 12 -3.97 -9.67 3.37
C SER A 12 -2.60 -9.96 2.79
N PHE A 13 -2.36 -11.21 2.40
CA PHE A 13 -1.12 -11.59 1.74
C PHE A 13 -0.95 -10.82 0.42
N ILE A 14 -2.01 -10.69 -0.38
CA ILE A 14 -2.02 -9.88 -1.61
C ILE A 14 -1.67 -8.43 -1.28
N TYR A 15 -2.29 -7.82 -0.26
CA TYR A 15 -1.99 -6.46 0.16
C TYR A 15 -0.52 -6.26 0.55
N VAL A 16 0.00 -7.13 1.42
CA VAL A 16 1.41 -7.07 1.84
C VAL A 16 2.34 -7.25 0.64
N GLY A 17 2.02 -8.18 -0.28
CA GLY A 17 2.78 -8.42 -1.50
C GLY A 17 2.81 -7.20 -2.44
N ILE A 18 1.68 -6.52 -2.62
CA ILE A 18 1.59 -5.27 -3.40
C ILE A 18 2.50 -4.20 -2.80
N TYR A 19 2.38 -3.95 -1.49
CA TYR A 19 3.22 -2.95 -0.81
C TYR A 19 4.70 -3.32 -0.90
N TRP A 20 5.03 -4.59 -0.71
CA TRP A 20 6.40 -5.08 -0.78
C TRP A 20 7.00 -4.91 -2.17
N ASN A 21 6.26 -5.28 -3.23
CA ASN A 21 6.72 -5.12 -4.60
C ASN A 21 6.99 -3.64 -4.93
N ASN A 22 6.04 -2.76 -4.62
CA ASN A 22 6.18 -1.32 -4.85
C ASN A 22 7.35 -0.73 -4.04
N HIS A 23 7.51 -1.17 -2.78
CA HIS A 23 8.59 -0.76 -1.91
C HIS A 23 9.96 -1.23 -2.41
N HIS A 24 10.07 -2.47 -2.89
CA HIS A 24 11.33 -3.00 -3.40
C HIS A 24 11.81 -2.21 -4.63
N HIS A 25 10.90 -1.87 -5.54
CA HIS A 25 11.20 -0.97 -6.66
C HIS A 25 11.67 0.41 -6.19
N LEU A 26 11.02 0.97 -5.18
CA LEU A 26 11.41 2.26 -4.61
C LEU A 26 12.81 2.20 -3.96
N LEU A 27 13.11 1.13 -3.22
CA LEU A 27 14.42 0.95 -2.59
C LEU A 27 15.55 0.69 -3.60
N HIS A 28 15.28 0.01 -4.71
CA HIS A 28 16.28 -0.22 -5.75
C HIS A 28 16.77 1.08 -6.40
N THR A 29 15.96 2.15 -6.32
CA THR A 29 16.32 3.47 -6.85
C THR A 29 17.16 4.33 -5.89
N LEU A 30 17.31 3.91 -4.63
CA LEU A 30 18.14 4.61 -3.65
C LEU A 30 19.63 4.31 -3.86
N GLN A 31 20.43 5.36 -3.98
CA GLN A 31 21.89 5.24 -3.95
C GLN A 31 22.43 5.24 -2.52
N LYS A 32 21.73 5.90 -1.58
CA LYS A 32 22.14 5.98 -0.17
C LYS A 32 20.96 5.82 0.78
N VAL A 33 21.05 4.85 1.68
CA VAL A 33 20.08 4.65 2.77
C VAL A 33 20.38 5.61 3.92
N THR A 34 19.43 6.47 4.27
CA THR A 34 19.56 7.42 5.39
C THR A 34 18.73 7.00 6.60
N GLY A 35 19.08 7.49 7.80
CA GLY A 35 18.34 7.23 9.03
C GLY A 35 16.84 7.54 8.94
N PRO A 36 16.41 8.70 8.40
CA PRO A 36 14.99 9.01 8.22
C PRO A 36 14.25 8.01 7.32
N VAL A 37 14.89 7.53 6.24
CA VAL A 37 14.31 6.51 5.35
C VAL A 37 14.09 5.19 6.11
N LEU A 38 15.05 4.77 6.95
CA LEU A 38 14.92 3.56 7.77
C LEU A 38 13.76 3.67 8.79
N TRP A 39 13.60 4.82 9.44
CA TRP A 39 12.49 5.04 10.37
C TRP A 39 11.13 5.05 9.67
N ALA A 40 11.03 5.68 8.49
CA ALA A 40 9.82 5.64 7.69
C ALA A 40 9.48 4.22 7.20
N ASN A 41 10.50 3.42 6.87
CA ASN A 41 10.31 2.00 6.56
C ASN A 41 9.77 1.22 7.77
N HIS A 42 10.31 1.42 8.97
CA HIS A 42 9.76 0.79 10.18
C HIS A 42 8.31 1.20 10.44
N HIS A 43 7.98 2.47 10.21
CA HIS A 43 6.60 2.94 10.31
C HIS A 43 5.66 2.22 9.32
N LEU A 44 6.10 1.99 8.08
CA LEU A 44 5.36 1.20 7.10
C LEU A 44 5.22 -0.26 7.54
N LEU A 45 6.32 -0.90 7.95
CA LEU A 45 6.35 -2.29 8.39
C LEU A 45 5.42 -2.53 9.58
N PHE A 46 5.34 -1.59 10.52
CA PHE A 46 4.40 -1.64 11.63
C PHE A 46 2.97 -1.81 11.13
N TRP A 47 2.49 -0.94 10.23
CA TRP A 47 1.13 -1.05 9.70
C TRP A 47 0.90 -2.31 8.88
N LEU A 48 1.87 -2.72 8.05
CA LEU A 48 1.77 -3.96 7.28
C LEU A 48 1.68 -5.20 8.17
N SER A 49 2.36 -5.20 9.33
CA SER A 49 2.29 -6.31 10.29
C SER A 49 0.90 -6.45 10.93
N LEU A 50 0.12 -5.37 10.99
CA LEU A 50 -1.24 -5.37 11.52
C LEU A 50 -2.31 -5.81 10.49
N VAL A 51 -1.98 -5.82 9.19
CA VAL A 51 -2.93 -6.18 8.13
C VAL A 51 -3.52 -7.58 8.33
N PRO A 52 -2.73 -8.66 8.56
CA PRO A 52 -3.27 -10.01 8.76
C PRO A 52 -4.13 -10.15 10.02
N PHE A 53 -3.77 -9.42 11.08
CA PHE A 53 -4.54 -9.40 12.32
C PHE A 53 -5.92 -8.74 12.10
N ALA A 54 -5.93 -7.53 11.54
CA ALA A 54 -7.16 -6.78 11.34
C ALA A 54 -8.11 -7.45 10.33
N SER A 55 -7.57 -8.02 9.25
CA SER A 55 -8.35 -8.77 8.26
C SER A 55 -8.92 -10.07 8.80
N GLY A 56 -8.14 -10.81 9.60
CA GLY A 56 -8.59 -12.05 10.24
C GLY A 56 -9.72 -11.78 11.23
N TRP A 57 -9.60 -10.69 12.00
CA TRP A 57 -10.64 -10.27 12.93
C TRP A 57 -11.92 -9.83 12.21
N MET A 58 -11.79 -9.07 11.11
CA MET A 58 -12.89 -8.70 10.23
C MET A 58 -13.54 -9.93 9.58
N GLY A 59 -12.75 -10.86 9.06
CA GLY A 59 -13.22 -12.10 8.43
C GLY A 59 -13.95 -13.04 9.39
N ALA A 60 -13.60 -13.01 10.68
CA ALA A 60 -14.34 -13.73 11.73
C ALA A 60 -15.63 -13.00 12.17
N ASN A 61 -15.74 -11.69 11.93
CA ASN A 61 -16.83 -10.83 12.40
C ASN A 61 -17.40 -9.96 11.27
N HIS A 62 -17.86 -10.60 10.20
CA HIS A 62 -18.24 -9.96 8.93
C HIS A 62 -19.28 -8.83 9.05
N SER A 63 -20.13 -8.84 10.08
CA SER A 63 -21.17 -7.82 10.29
C SER A 63 -20.81 -6.78 11.36
N ALA A 64 -19.65 -6.90 12.00
CA ALA A 64 -19.22 -5.97 13.03
C ALA A 64 -18.57 -4.72 12.40
N THR A 65 -19.01 -3.55 12.86
CA THR A 65 -18.52 -2.25 12.41
C THR A 65 -17.08 -1.99 12.85
N VAL A 66 -16.74 -2.37 14.09
CA VAL A 66 -15.42 -2.13 14.68
C VAL A 66 -14.28 -2.83 13.92
N PRO A 67 -14.36 -4.15 13.63
CA PRO A 67 -13.31 -4.83 12.86
C PRO A 67 -13.17 -4.30 11.43
N ALA A 68 -14.28 -3.96 10.78
CA ALA A 68 -14.26 -3.39 9.43
C ALA A 68 -13.60 -1.99 9.40
N ALA A 69 -13.96 -1.13 10.36
CA ALA A 69 -13.36 0.20 10.48
C ALA A 69 -11.86 0.12 10.83
N LEU A 70 -11.48 -0.76 11.75
CA LEU A 70 -10.07 -0.97 12.11
C LEU A 70 -9.25 -1.44 10.91
N TYR A 71 -9.77 -2.38 10.12
CA TYR A 71 -9.11 -2.83 8.90
C TYR A 71 -8.89 -1.67 7.91
N GLY A 72 -9.90 -0.85 7.69
CA GLY A 72 -9.79 0.37 6.88
C GLY A 72 -8.74 1.36 7.41
N ILE A 73 -8.68 1.56 8.72
CA ILE A 73 -7.68 2.43 9.36
C ILE A 73 -6.27 1.87 9.14
N VAL A 74 -6.06 0.57 9.31
CA VAL A 74 -4.76 -0.07 9.08
C VAL A 74 -4.31 0.11 7.61
N LEU A 75 -5.20 -0.09 6.65
CA LEU A 75 -4.91 0.13 5.22
C LEU A 75 -4.64 1.61 4.90
N LEU A 76 -5.42 2.53 5.47
CA LEU A 76 -5.22 3.96 5.32
C LEU A 76 -3.85 4.38 5.86
N MET A 77 -3.50 3.92 7.05
CA MET A 77 -2.24 4.25 7.69
C MET A 77 -1.05 3.62 6.97
N ALA A 78 -1.18 2.39 6.45
CA ALA A 78 -0.18 1.79 5.57
C ALA A 78 0.03 2.64 4.30
N SER A 79 -1.05 3.15 3.70
CA SER A 79 -0.98 4.07 2.55
C SER A 79 -0.28 5.39 2.88
N ILE A 80 -0.57 5.97 4.06
CA ILE A 80 0.10 7.18 4.55
C ILE A 80 1.59 6.92 4.76
N ALA A 81 1.94 5.84 5.46
CA ALA A 81 3.31 5.47 5.76
C ALA A 81 4.13 5.26 4.48
N TYR A 82 3.54 4.59 3.48
CA TYR A 82 4.16 4.42 2.17
C TYR A 82 4.41 5.78 1.48
N ASN A 83 3.45 6.71 1.53
CA ASN A 83 3.62 8.03 0.94
C ASN A 83 4.73 8.86 1.65
N VAL A 84 4.84 8.74 2.97
CA VAL A 84 5.92 9.36 3.75
C VAL A 84 7.28 8.78 3.34
N LEU A 85 7.39 7.46 3.26
CA LEU A 85 8.62 6.78 2.83
C LEU A 85 9.03 7.22 1.42
N GLN A 86 8.08 7.23 0.48
CA GLN A 86 8.29 7.71 -0.88
C GLN A 86 8.80 9.15 -0.94
N LYS A 87 8.19 10.08 -0.18
CA LYS A 87 8.64 11.47 -0.12
C LYS A 87 10.06 11.61 0.43
N LEU A 88 10.40 10.86 1.47
CA LEU A 88 11.74 10.91 2.06
C LEU A 88 12.81 10.38 1.11
N ILE A 89 12.49 9.34 0.34
CA ILE A 89 13.39 8.78 -0.67
C ILE A 89 13.63 9.80 -1.79
N ILE A 90 12.56 10.39 -2.34
CA ILE A 90 12.66 11.43 -3.37
C ILE A 90 13.48 12.63 -2.87
N ASN A 91 13.29 13.03 -1.60
CA ASN A 91 14.03 14.14 -1.00
C ASN A 91 15.49 13.80 -0.65
N THR A 92 15.84 12.52 -0.54
CA THR A 92 17.22 12.08 -0.31
C THR A 92 17.99 12.04 -1.63
N GLU A 93 17.35 11.61 -2.71
CA GLU A 93 17.92 11.45 -4.05
C GLU A 93 17.90 12.75 -4.87
N GLN A 94 18.15 13.92 -4.24
CA GLN A 94 18.04 15.28 -4.81
C GLN A 94 18.71 15.51 -6.19
N GLY A 95 19.53 14.59 -6.70
CA GLY A 95 20.18 14.63 -8.01
C GLY A 95 19.56 13.75 -9.12
N SER A 96 18.64 12.80 -8.84
CA SER A 96 18.05 11.95 -9.88
C SER A 96 16.69 12.50 -10.35
N SER A 97 16.72 13.40 -11.34
CA SER A 97 15.49 13.93 -12.00
C SER A 97 14.56 12.80 -12.49
N THR A 98 15.13 11.64 -12.80
CA THR A 98 14.48 10.41 -13.25
C THR A 98 13.47 9.88 -12.24
N LEU A 99 13.80 9.76 -10.95
CA LEU A 99 12.89 9.17 -9.95
C LEU A 99 11.68 10.08 -9.68
N LYS A 100 11.92 11.38 -9.55
CA LYS A 100 10.87 12.38 -9.35
C LYS A 100 9.94 12.49 -10.56
N GLN A 101 10.47 12.43 -11.78
CA GLN A 101 9.66 12.43 -13.01
C GLN A 101 8.85 11.15 -13.16
N ALA A 102 9.43 10.00 -12.84
CA ALA A 102 8.79 8.72 -13.06
C ALA A 102 7.72 8.37 -12.01
N ILE A 103 7.91 8.79 -10.76
CA ILE A 103 6.86 8.72 -9.73
C ILE A 103 5.72 9.72 -10.04
N GLY A 104 6.06 10.91 -10.53
CA GLY A 104 5.09 11.93 -10.91
C GLY A 104 4.13 12.30 -9.76
N ASN A 105 2.85 12.55 -10.07
CA ASN A 105 1.88 13.07 -9.10
C ASN A 105 1.22 12.02 -8.17
N ASP A 106 1.71 10.77 -8.17
CA ASP A 106 1.12 9.60 -7.48
C ASP A 106 -0.43 9.63 -7.32
N THR A 107 -1.13 9.84 -8.43
CA THR A 107 -2.59 10.00 -8.41
C THR A 107 -3.28 8.71 -7.95
N LYS A 108 -2.76 7.53 -8.33
CA LYS A 108 -3.28 6.22 -7.89
C LYS A 108 -3.19 6.06 -6.37
N GLY A 109 -2.05 6.41 -5.76
CA GLY A 109 -1.88 6.38 -4.31
C GLY A 109 -2.82 7.34 -3.57
N LYS A 110 -2.96 8.58 -4.05
CA LYS A 110 -3.87 9.59 -3.46
C LYS A 110 -5.34 9.17 -3.52
N ILE A 111 -5.79 8.65 -4.67
CA ILE A 111 -7.15 8.13 -4.83
C ILE A 111 -7.39 6.96 -3.87
N SER A 112 -6.41 6.06 -3.75
CA SER A 112 -6.52 4.90 -2.85
C SER A 112 -6.59 5.31 -1.39
N MET A 113 -5.77 6.27 -0.97
CA MET A 113 -5.80 6.84 0.38
C MET A 113 -7.17 7.45 0.70
N LEU A 114 -7.73 8.25 -0.22
CA LEU A 114 -9.06 8.82 -0.06
C LEU A 114 -10.13 7.72 0.00
N ALA A 115 -10.02 6.70 -0.85
CA ALA A 115 -10.95 5.58 -0.87
C ALA A 115 -10.91 4.76 0.43
N TYR A 116 -9.73 4.50 1.00
CA TYR A 116 -9.60 3.85 2.31
C TYR A 116 -10.23 4.66 3.43
N MET A 117 -10.03 5.98 3.43
CA MET A 117 -10.63 6.88 4.41
C MET A 117 -12.17 6.87 4.32
N ILE A 118 -12.72 6.96 3.10
CA ILE A 118 -14.18 6.87 2.86
C ILE A 118 -14.71 5.51 3.30
N ALA A 119 -14.03 4.42 2.92
CA ALA A 119 -14.45 3.07 3.27
C ALA A 119 -14.40 2.83 4.79
N ALA A 120 -13.38 3.34 5.51
CA ALA A 120 -13.30 3.27 6.96
C ALA A 120 -14.45 4.02 7.65
N GLY A 121 -14.85 5.19 7.13
CA GLY A 121 -16.03 5.92 7.62
C GLY A 121 -17.34 5.17 7.32
N LEU A 122 -17.49 4.63 6.10
CA LEU A 122 -18.65 3.83 5.71
C LEU A 122 -18.79 2.55 6.52
N ALA A 123 -17.68 1.97 7.00
CA ALA A 123 -17.69 0.75 7.81
C ALA A 123 -18.51 0.89 9.10
N ILE A 124 -18.68 2.11 9.62
CA ILE A 124 -19.49 2.39 10.81
C ILE A 124 -20.99 2.26 10.52
N ILE A 125 -21.41 2.57 9.28
CA ILE A 125 -22.82 2.58 8.86
C ILE A 125 -23.19 1.26 8.18
N GLN A 126 -22.36 0.82 7.22
CA GLN A 126 -22.58 -0.37 6.40
C GLN A 126 -21.26 -1.12 6.18
N PRO A 127 -20.89 -2.05 7.09
CA PRO A 127 -19.65 -2.84 7.01
C PRO A 127 -19.45 -3.60 5.70
N TRP A 128 -20.55 -4.10 5.11
CA TRP A 128 -20.52 -4.87 3.87
C TRP A 128 -20.08 -4.04 2.67
N ILE A 129 -20.50 -2.77 2.60
CA ILE A 129 -20.10 -1.84 1.53
C ILE A 129 -18.61 -1.50 1.68
N ALA A 130 -18.15 -1.24 2.90
CA ALA A 130 -16.74 -0.99 3.17
C ALA A 130 -15.85 -2.18 2.78
N GLN A 131 -16.26 -3.40 3.14
CA GLN A 131 -15.57 -4.63 2.75
C GLN A 131 -15.48 -4.81 1.24
N ALA A 132 -16.57 -4.59 0.51
CA ALA A 132 -16.56 -4.63 -0.95
C ALA A 132 -15.57 -3.62 -1.55
N LEU A 133 -15.52 -2.39 -1.01
CA LEU A 133 -14.56 -1.37 -1.41
C LEU A 133 -13.11 -1.81 -1.16
N TYR A 134 -12.81 -2.41 -0.01
CA TYR A 134 -11.46 -2.93 0.26
C TYR A 134 -11.06 -4.01 -0.75
N VAL A 135 -11.94 -4.95 -1.06
CA VAL A 135 -11.66 -5.99 -2.06
C VAL A 135 -11.41 -5.37 -3.44
N ILE A 136 -12.25 -4.43 -3.86
CA ILE A 136 -12.09 -3.71 -5.14
C ILE A 136 -10.73 -2.99 -5.19
N LEU A 137 -10.34 -2.29 -4.13
CA LEU A 137 -9.06 -1.60 -4.06
C LEU A 137 -7.87 -2.57 -4.13
N ALA A 138 -7.95 -3.72 -3.45
CA ALA A 138 -6.95 -4.79 -3.57
C ALA A 138 -6.80 -5.27 -5.02
N LEU A 139 -7.92 -5.56 -5.70
CA LEU A 139 -7.92 -6.02 -7.08
C LEU A 139 -7.37 -4.97 -8.06
N LEU A 140 -7.72 -3.70 -7.87
CA LEU A 140 -7.19 -2.58 -8.67
C LEU A 140 -5.68 -2.39 -8.52
N TRP A 141 -5.13 -2.75 -7.36
CA TRP A 141 -3.70 -2.72 -7.10
C TRP A 141 -2.96 -3.99 -7.50
N LEU A 142 -3.67 -5.10 -7.73
CA LEU A 142 -3.10 -6.32 -8.29
C LEU A 142 -2.54 -6.10 -9.70
N ILE A 143 -3.15 -5.17 -10.45
CA ILE A 143 -2.58 -4.66 -11.69
C ILE A 143 -1.47 -3.65 -11.32
N PRO A 144 -0.19 -3.97 -11.58
CA PRO A 144 0.94 -3.11 -11.23
C PRO A 144 0.73 -1.71 -11.82
N ASP A 145 1.18 -0.69 -11.10
CA ASP A 145 1.16 0.65 -11.65
C ASP A 145 2.05 0.69 -12.89
N ARG A 146 1.45 0.89 -14.08
CA ARG A 146 2.14 0.99 -15.37
C ARG A 146 3.26 2.05 -15.40
N ARG A 147 3.32 2.93 -14.40
CA ARG A 147 4.43 3.87 -14.19
C ARG A 147 5.68 3.18 -13.65
N ILE A 148 5.52 2.24 -12.71
CA ILE A 148 6.62 1.45 -12.13
C ILE A 148 7.19 0.50 -13.20
N GLU A 149 6.32 -0.15 -13.99
CA GLU A 149 6.77 -0.95 -15.14
C GLU A 149 7.58 -0.12 -16.13
N ARG A 150 7.12 1.10 -16.46
CA ARG A 150 7.86 1.99 -17.37
C ARG A 150 9.25 2.38 -16.83
N MET A 151 9.43 2.47 -15.51
CA MET A 151 10.76 2.70 -14.92
C MET A 151 11.71 1.54 -15.14
N LEU A 152 11.25 0.30 -14.92
CA LEU A 152 12.07 -0.90 -15.11
C LEU A 152 12.61 -0.97 -16.53
N TYR A 153 11.73 -0.75 -17.52
CA TYR A 153 12.11 -0.76 -18.93
C TYR A 153 13.07 0.37 -19.32
N SER A 154 13.04 1.52 -18.64
CA SER A 154 14.01 2.59 -18.91
C SER A 154 15.39 2.30 -18.29
N THR A 155 15.45 1.75 -17.09
CA THR A 155 16.71 1.43 -16.41
C THR A 155 17.46 0.28 -17.08
N GLU A 156 16.76 -0.78 -17.51
CA GLU A 156 17.37 -1.87 -18.30
C GLU A 156 17.94 -1.41 -19.65
N LYS A 157 17.37 -0.33 -20.21
CA LYS A 157 17.80 0.20 -21.50
C LYS A 157 19.06 1.06 -21.39
N ASP A 158 19.21 1.82 -20.31
CA ASP A 158 20.43 2.59 -20.00
C ASP A 158 21.60 1.67 -19.59
N GLU A 159 21.34 0.54 -18.93
CA GLU A 159 22.41 -0.43 -18.57
C GLU A 159 22.91 -1.26 -19.76
N ARG A 160 22.14 -1.34 -20.86
CA ARG A 160 22.50 -2.06 -22.09
C ARG A 160 23.12 -1.18 -23.18
N SER A 161 23.17 0.14 -22.99
CA SER A 161 23.75 1.12 -23.94
C SER A 161 25.15 1.55 -23.53
#